data_AF-A0A940IK78-F1
#
_entry.id   AF-A0A940IK78-F1
#
_cell.length_a   1.000
_cell.length_b   1.000
_cell.length_c   1.000
_cell.angle_alpha   90.00
_cell.angle_beta   90.00
_cell.angle_gamma   90.00
#
_symmetry.space_group_name_H-M   'P 1'
#
loop_
_entity.id
_entity.type
_entity.pdbx_description
1 polymer ?
#
loop_
_entity_poly.entity_id
_entity_poly.type
_entity_poly.pdbx_seq_one_letter_code
_entity_poly.pdbx_strand_id
1 'polypeptide(L)'
;MKTFFTKFLFIIMAVFAVSCHKDAVCHEEDIPDSTDGALVEITFRVSGPEAGFESRSSVTADENKIMDINIFAYSGGALEAAVYAGALDSPAMKLTSGKTYTFYVLANTGRITAPATDDEMSGYRYTMTGISDFSSKGFPMAATVTKKITGAEQEIEIRLERLIAKVELKINSSSLPGFRVNSVRLMNSPKDIVPFTTGSGAASTMTGDTATASDIAGLNAGKSATFYMLENCQGILLPGNKDQWEKVPENIPAEKEKLCTYMEVTADLDGSSGVEGPVTYRFYLGQDETTDFNIFRNTENIITLTTTEDGLDKVSWRIDNSNLSYISVPVIAVGAGGKIFYTDSNNKLTQVTLGSDNWNCITYGNGKYIAVGDNGAIGSSANGINWKKVTAGTYDWNYVTYGDGKFIAVGSNGAIARSTTGITWALQESGQIQWNGVTFGNGRFVAVGKKDNRYGSLGYSSDGVTWKTASSTMYTSIQNAITYNDGLFVAVGKRGTYTGTAGYSSDGINWSYNTKAGGAEHPVVGYGNGKFLTAGLNEILYSEDGKSWTFAEKYVINFNYRSIAFGDGIFVLAGALRSGESRIYFSSDIKHWILAPADVIEKAEISSICIMH
;
A
#
# COMPACT_ATOMS: atom_id res chain seq x y z
N MET A 1 -2.34 -23.49 -51.78
CA MET A 1 -3.00 -24.36 -52.78
C MET A 1 -4.19 -23.59 -53.33
N LYS A 2 -4.33 -23.43 -54.67
CA LYS A 2 -5.45 -22.74 -55.39
C LYS A 2 -5.65 -21.23 -55.07
N THR A 3 -5.25 -20.27 -55.94
CA THR A 3 -5.93 -19.70 -57.16
C THR A 3 -7.10 -18.75 -56.82
N PHE A 4 -7.27 -17.55 -57.40
CA PHE A 4 -7.29 -17.16 -58.83
C PHE A 4 -6.54 -15.81 -59.11
N PHE A 5 -5.71 -15.68 -60.16
CA PHE A 5 -5.97 -15.07 -61.50
C PHE A 5 -6.21 -13.53 -61.48
N THR A 6 -5.26 -12.67 -61.91
CA THR A 6 -4.96 -12.15 -63.29
C THR A 6 -6.05 -11.26 -63.91
N LYS A 7 -5.78 -10.25 -64.77
CA LYS A 7 -4.62 -9.85 -65.62
C LYS A 7 -4.71 -8.30 -65.84
N PHE A 8 -3.84 -7.49 -66.47
CA PHE A 8 -2.55 -7.52 -67.24
C PHE A 8 -1.96 -6.06 -67.09
N LEU A 9 -1.15 -5.30 -67.87
CA LEU A 9 -0.16 -5.28 -69.01
C LEU A 9 0.35 -3.80 -69.05
N PHE A 10 1.54 -3.28 -69.41
CA PHE A 10 2.93 -3.62 -69.84
C PHE A 10 3.90 -2.74 -68.95
N ILE A 11 5.24 -2.62 -68.96
CA ILE A 11 6.42 -2.84 -69.86
C ILE A 11 6.73 -1.70 -70.87
N ILE A 12 7.96 -1.24 -71.16
CA ILE A 12 9.23 -0.96 -70.39
C ILE A 12 10.29 -0.37 -71.36
N MET A 13 11.21 0.51 -70.90
CA MET A 13 12.44 1.04 -71.57
C MET A 13 12.26 1.77 -72.94
N ALA A 14 12.89 2.90 -73.29
CA ALA A 14 14.18 3.55 -73.00
C ALA A 14 15.37 3.13 -73.92
N VAL A 15 15.93 4.09 -74.67
CA VAL A 15 17.33 4.21 -75.14
C VAL A 15 17.56 5.63 -75.72
N PHE A 16 18.76 6.18 -75.61
CA PHE A 16 19.16 7.52 -76.09
C PHE A 16 19.60 7.56 -77.56
N ALA A 17 19.41 8.71 -78.21
CA ALA A 17 20.19 9.15 -79.38
C ALA A 17 20.33 10.70 -79.36
N VAL A 18 21.38 11.24 -79.99
CA VAL A 18 21.84 12.63 -79.81
C VAL A 18 21.75 13.44 -81.11
N SER A 19 21.14 14.63 -81.08
CA SER A 19 21.82 15.92 -81.37
C SER A 19 20.87 17.08 -81.73
N CYS A 20 21.08 18.22 -81.06
CA CYS A 20 20.95 19.60 -81.54
C CYS A 20 19.74 20.03 -82.40
N HIS A 21 18.83 20.81 -81.79
CA HIS A 21 18.62 22.20 -82.21
C HIS A 21 18.43 23.12 -81.00
N LYS A 22 18.58 24.44 -81.21
CA LYS A 22 18.40 25.45 -80.16
C LYS A 22 16.90 25.68 -79.90
N ASP A 23 16.55 25.88 -78.64
CA ASP A 23 15.86 27.10 -78.23
C ASP A 23 16.26 27.45 -76.78
N ALA A 24 16.28 28.74 -76.45
CA ALA A 24 16.71 29.22 -75.14
C ALA A 24 15.50 29.52 -74.26
N VAL A 25 15.38 28.81 -73.14
CA VAL A 25 14.54 29.22 -72.02
C VAL A 25 15.47 29.89 -71.01
N CYS A 26 15.20 31.15 -70.69
CA CYS A 26 15.96 31.88 -69.69
C CYS A 26 15.79 31.24 -68.31
N HIS A 27 16.87 31.16 -67.53
CA HIS A 27 16.72 31.03 -66.09
C HIS A 27 16.07 32.31 -65.56
N GLU A 28 15.11 32.16 -64.65
CA GLU A 28 14.83 33.21 -63.67
C GLU A 28 16.02 33.25 -62.72
N GLU A 29 16.94 34.21 -62.94
CA GLU A 29 17.81 34.68 -61.88
C GLU A 29 16.93 35.37 -60.83
N ASP A 30 17.20 35.15 -59.53
CA ASP A 30 16.52 35.89 -58.45
C ASP A 30 16.75 37.40 -58.65
N ILE A 31 15.74 38.09 -59.19
CA ILE A 31 15.73 39.55 -59.23
C ILE A 31 15.66 39.99 -57.77
N PRO A 32 16.69 40.68 -57.23
CA PRO A 32 16.67 41.13 -55.84
C PRO A 32 15.48 42.07 -55.64
N ASP A 33 14.77 41.90 -54.52
CA ASP A 33 13.69 42.83 -54.19
C ASP A 33 14.30 44.24 -54.09
N SER A 34 13.56 45.23 -54.59
CA SER A 34 14.05 46.62 -54.71
C SER A 34 14.36 47.30 -53.36
N THR A 35 14.14 46.59 -52.25
CA THR A 35 14.44 46.97 -50.87
C THR A 35 15.57 46.15 -50.23
N ASP A 36 16.23 45.22 -50.92
CA ASP A 36 17.30 44.39 -50.33
C ASP A 36 18.45 45.25 -49.78
N GLY A 37 18.90 44.92 -48.56
CA GLY A 37 19.83 45.74 -47.79
C GLY A 37 19.20 46.88 -46.96
N ALA A 38 17.92 47.22 -47.16
CA ALA A 38 17.23 48.20 -46.32
C ALA A 38 16.91 47.65 -44.92
N LEU A 39 16.65 48.56 -43.96
CA LEU A 39 16.15 48.18 -42.63
C LEU A 39 14.61 48.09 -42.63
N VAL A 40 14.12 46.88 -42.38
CA VAL A 40 12.70 46.49 -42.28
C VAL A 40 12.27 46.54 -40.82
N GLU A 41 11.10 47.09 -40.52
CA GLU A 41 10.53 47.02 -39.17
C GLU A 41 9.74 45.72 -38.96
N ILE A 42 10.10 44.99 -37.91
CA ILE A 42 9.55 43.66 -37.60
C ILE A 42 8.80 43.75 -36.28
N THR A 43 7.51 43.45 -36.30
CA THR A 43 6.66 43.32 -35.12
C THR A 43 6.35 41.84 -34.85
N PHE A 44 6.19 41.45 -33.59
CA PHE A 44 5.91 40.04 -33.26
C PHE A 44 4.52 39.84 -32.65
N ARG A 45 3.72 38.97 -33.27
CA ARG A 45 2.45 38.47 -32.71
C ARG A 45 2.76 37.22 -31.90
N VAL A 46 2.95 37.40 -30.60
CA VAL A 46 3.24 36.29 -29.68
C VAL A 46 1.93 35.70 -29.15
N SER A 47 1.76 34.39 -29.28
CA SER A 47 0.69 33.63 -28.64
C SER A 47 1.28 32.61 -27.65
N GLY A 48 0.65 32.51 -26.48
CA GLY A 48 0.86 31.36 -25.60
C GLY A 48 0.38 30.04 -26.23
N PRO A 49 0.73 28.90 -25.65
CA PRO A 49 0.19 27.60 -26.05
C PRO A 49 -1.32 27.53 -25.86
N GLU A 50 -1.99 26.61 -26.57
CA GLU A 50 -3.46 26.49 -26.51
C GLU A 50 -3.97 26.24 -25.08
N ALA A 51 -5.11 26.88 -24.76
CA ALA A 51 -5.71 26.81 -23.44
C ALA A 51 -6.58 25.55 -23.29
N GLY A 52 -6.21 24.66 -22.38
CA GLY A 52 -6.93 23.39 -22.17
C GLY A 52 -6.80 22.74 -20.78
N PHE A 53 -6.17 23.41 -19.81
CA PHE A 53 -5.78 22.80 -18.53
C PHE A 53 -6.40 23.50 -17.32
N GLU A 54 -6.84 22.72 -16.33
CA GLU A 54 -7.16 23.25 -15.00
C GLU A 54 -5.85 23.53 -14.24
N SER A 55 -5.72 24.77 -13.75
CA SER A 55 -4.53 25.26 -13.07
C SER A 55 -4.50 24.91 -11.57
N ARG A 56 -3.28 24.81 -11.02
CA ARG A 56 -3.06 24.51 -9.61
C ARG A 56 -3.59 25.62 -8.69
N SER A 57 -4.21 25.26 -7.57
CA SER A 57 -4.70 26.25 -6.57
C SER A 57 -3.59 27.05 -5.87
N SER A 58 -2.38 26.50 -5.78
CA SER A 58 -1.30 26.95 -4.91
C SER A 58 -0.08 27.56 -5.63
N VAL A 59 -0.05 27.53 -6.96
CA VAL A 59 0.79 28.41 -7.79
C VAL A 59 -0.15 29.35 -8.52
N THR A 60 -0.20 30.61 -8.09
CA THR A 60 -1.17 31.61 -8.57
C THR A 60 -0.79 32.22 -9.93
N ALA A 61 -0.07 31.47 -10.76
CA ALA A 61 0.35 31.88 -12.08
C ALA A 61 -0.68 31.41 -13.12
N ASP A 62 -1.13 32.33 -13.96
CA ASP A 62 -1.89 31.99 -15.16
C ASP A 62 -0.95 31.26 -16.14
N GLU A 63 -1.29 30.02 -16.48
CA GLU A 63 -0.47 29.15 -17.33
C GLU A 63 -0.24 29.70 -18.75
N ASN A 64 -1.02 30.70 -19.19
CA ASN A 64 -0.94 31.30 -20.53
C ASN A 64 -0.31 32.69 -20.51
N LYS A 65 -0.06 33.27 -19.32
CA LYS A 65 0.34 34.66 -19.17
C LYS A 65 1.81 34.87 -19.50
N ILE A 66 2.07 35.85 -20.37
CA ILE A 66 3.40 36.38 -20.66
C ILE A 66 3.61 37.62 -19.78
N MET A 67 4.67 37.62 -19.00
CA MET A 67 5.08 38.67 -18.06
C MET A 67 6.32 39.43 -18.53
N ASP A 68 7.22 38.74 -19.24
CA ASP A 68 8.31 39.32 -20.01
C ASP A 68 8.62 38.45 -21.24
N ILE A 69 9.35 39.02 -22.19
CA ILE A 69 9.85 38.31 -23.38
C ILE A 69 11.20 38.85 -23.84
N ASN A 70 12.09 37.94 -24.22
CA ASN A 70 13.33 38.17 -24.94
C ASN A 70 13.18 37.59 -26.35
N ILE A 71 13.60 38.33 -27.38
CA ILE A 71 13.69 37.85 -28.76
C ILE A 71 15.07 38.20 -29.31
N PHE A 72 15.81 37.18 -29.76
CA PHE A 72 17.15 37.30 -30.32
C PHE A 72 17.13 36.86 -31.79
N ALA A 73 17.63 37.72 -32.69
CA ALA A 73 17.66 37.46 -34.13
C ALA A 73 19.10 37.27 -34.61
N TYR A 74 19.39 36.07 -35.10
CA TYR A 74 20.70 35.66 -35.61
C TYR A 74 20.65 35.47 -37.13
N SER A 75 21.70 35.88 -37.82
CA SER A 75 21.89 35.66 -39.26
C SER A 75 23.35 35.31 -39.54
N GLY A 76 23.58 34.30 -40.39
CA GLY A 76 24.94 33.83 -40.69
C GLY A 76 25.74 33.35 -39.47
N GLY A 77 25.05 32.90 -38.41
CA GLY A 77 25.65 32.47 -37.14
C GLY A 77 25.85 33.57 -36.10
N ALA A 78 25.65 34.85 -36.44
CA ALA A 78 25.94 35.99 -35.56
C ALA A 78 24.67 36.71 -35.11
N LEU A 79 24.66 37.23 -33.87
CA LEU A 79 23.60 38.09 -33.36
C LEU A 79 23.56 39.42 -34.13
N GLU A 80 22.44 39.73 -34.77
CA GLU A 80 22.25 41.04 -35.44
C GLU A 80 21.31 41.97 -34.66
N ALA A 81 20.32 41.43 -33.95
CA ALA A 81 19.43 42.23 -33.10
C ALA A 81 18.89 41.44 -31.89
N ALA A 82 18.57 42.17 -30.82
CA ALA A 82 17.91 41.64 -29.64
C ALA A 82 16.90 42.66 -29.10
N VAL A 83 15.73 42.20 -28.64
CA VAL A 83 14.76 43.01 -27.90
C VAL A 83 14.35 42.29 -26.61
N TYR A 84 14.18 43.07 -25.55
CA TYR A 84 13.53 42.65 -24.30
C TYR A 84 12.34 43.57 -24.06
N ALA A 85 11.20 42.97 -23.72
CA ALA A 85 9.93 43.66 -23.56
C ALA A 85 9.17 43.10 -22.34
N GLY A 86 8.41 43.94 -21.65
CA GLY A 86 7.58 43.56 -20.51
C GLY A 86 6.16 43.14 -20.91
N ALA A 87 5.35 42.78 -19.92
CA ALA A 87 3.92 42.58 -20.11
C ALA A 87 3.24 43.82 -20.73
N LEU A 88 2.41 43.60 -21.75
CA LEU A 88 1.68 44.61 -22.54
C LEU A 88 2.52 45.41 -23.55
N ASP A 89 3.85 45.27 -23.58
CA ASP A 89 4.66 45.83 -24.67
C ASP A 89 4.45 45.02 -25.96
N SER A 90 4.41 45.69 -27.11
CA SER A 90 4.52 45.06 -28.44
C SER A 90 6.00 45.00 -28.83
N PRO A 91 6.70 43.85 -28.70
CA PRO A 91 8.10 43.76 -29.09
C PRO A 91 8.26 44.00 -30.60
N ALA A 92 9.28 44.78 -30.94
CA ALA A 92 9.66 45.08 -32.31
C ALA A 92 11.19 45.24 -32.44
N MET A 93 11.72 45.01 -33.64
CA MET A 93 13.13 45.24 -33.97
C MET A 93 13.30 45.64 -35.45
N LYS A 94 14.49 46.12 -35.83
CA LYS A 94 14.80 46.46 -37.22
C LYS A 94 15.90 45.55 -37.76
N LEU A 95 15.63 44.91 -38.91
CA LEU A 95 16.48 43.89 -39.53
C LEU A 95 16.76 44.21 -41.00
N THR A 96 17.83 43.65 -41.57
CA THR A 96 18.20 43.86 -42.98
C THR A 96 17.35 43.00 -43.92
N SER A 97 16.69 43.62 -44.91
CA SER A 97 16.00 42.92 -46.02
C SER A 97 16.99 42.05 -46.81
N GLY A 98 16.49 40.91 -47.28
CA GLY A 98 17.22 39.93 -48.11
C GLY A 98 17.85 38.80 -47.30
N LYS A 99 18.06 38.99 -45.99
CA LYS A 99 18.65 37.97 -45.11
C LYS A 99 17.61 37.00 -44.55
N THR A 100 18.08 35.78 -44.24
CA THR A 100 17.35 34.81 -43.42
C THR A 100 17.82 34.91 -41.98
N TYR A 101 16.88 35.03 -41.06
CA TYR A 101 17.13 35.08 -39.62
C TYR A 101 16.53 33.86 -38.91
N THR A 102 17.24 33.38 -37.89
CA THR A 102 16.68 32.49 -36.87
C THR A 102 16.42 33.32 -35.61
N PHE A 103 15.17 33.30 -35.17
CA PHE A 103 14.66 33.96 -33.98
C PHE A 103 14.59 32.95 -32.84
N TYR A 104 15.33 33.23 -31.76
CA TYR A 104 15.21 32.49 -30.50
C TYR A 104 14.44 33.34 -29.49
N VAL A 105 13.40 32.75 -28.90
CA VAL A 105 12.43 33.46 -28.08
C VAL A 105 12.34 32.83 -26.69
N LEU A 106 12.37 33.66 -25.65
CA LEU A 106 12.20 33.24 -24.26
C LEU A 106 11.26 34.18 -23.51
N ALA A 107 10.12 33.66 -23.08
CA ALA A 107 9.16 34.36 -22.25
C ALA A 107 9.22 33.88 -20.79
N ASN A 108 8.87 34.77 -19.86
CA ASN A 108 8.81 34.50 -18.42
C ASN A 108 10.15 34.02 -17.82
N THR A 109 11.24 34.61 -18.26
CA THR A 109 12.61 34.24 -17.85
C THR A 109 13.37 35.39 -17.19
N GLY A 110 12.83 36.61 -17.20
CA GLY A 110 13.59 37.83 -16.92
C GLY A 110 14.44 38.25 -18.12
N ARG A 111 15.11 39.40 -18.00
CA ARG A 111 16.00 39.89 -19.06
C ARG A 111 17.28 39.05 -19.15
N ILE A 112 17.54 38.50 -20.33
CA ILE A 112 18.71 37.68 -20.64
C ILE A 112 19.73 38.51 -21.44
N THR A 113 21.02 38.35 -21.14
CA THR A 113 22.10 38.86 -21.98
C THR A 113 22.23 37.97 -23.22
N ALA A 114 22.06 38.55 -24.40
CA ALA A 114 22.12 37.82 -25.67
C ALA A 114 23.50 37.13 -25.86
N PRO A 115 23.53 35.80 -26.11
CA PRO A 115 24.72 35.11 -26.60
C PRO A 115 25.18 35.66 -27.97
N ALA A 116 26.47 35.53 -28.28
CA ALA A 116 27.07 36.12 -29.48
C ALA A 116 26.70 35.35 -30.76
N THR A 117 26.49 34.03 -30.66
CA THR A 117 26.12 33.17 -31.78
C THR A 117 24.83 32.38 -31.53
N ASP A 118 24.23 31.87 -32.61
CA ASP A 118 23.09 30.96 -32.52
C ASP A 118 23.48 29.57 -31.99
N ASP A 119 24.71 29.11 -32.24
CA ASP A 119 25.31 27.95 -31.56
C ASP A 119 25.25 28.12 -30.02
N GLU A 120 25.73 29.25 -29.48
CA GLU A 120 25.66 29.54 -28.05
C GLU A 120 24.22 29.67 -27.54
N MET A 121 23.32 30.26 -28.34
CA MET A 121 21.90 30.40 -28.00
C MET A 121 21.17 29.05 -27.97
N SER A 122 21.48 28.14 -28.89
CA SER A 122 20.88 26.81 -28.97
C SER A 122 21.22 25.95 -27.75
N GLY A 123 22.46 26.07 -27.25
CA GLY A 123 22.96 25.41 -26.04
C GLY A 123 22.69 26.17 -24.73
N TYR A 124 22.03 27.34 -24.79
CA TYR A 124 21.73 28.16 -23.62
C TYR A 124 20.92 27.37 -22.57
N ARG A 125 21.28 27.50 -21.28
CA ARG A 125 20.54 26.90 -20.16
C ARG A 125 19.83 27.97 -19.33
N TYR A 126 18.50 27.97 -19.37
CA TYR A 126 17.71 28.74 -18.41
C TYR A 126 17.80 28.06 -17.04
N THR A 127 18.04 28.84 -15.98
CA THR A 127 18.19 28.33 -14.60
C THR A 127 17.25 29.10 -13.67
N MET A 128 16.42 28.37 -12.92
CA MET A 128 15.50 28.94 -11.92
C MET A 128 16.20 29.23 -10.59
N THR A 129 15.66 30.19 -9.83
CA THR A 129 16.04 30.41 -8.43
C THR A 129 15.28 29.43 -7.52
N GLY A 130 13.98 29.26 -7.76
CA GLY A 130 13.19 28.14 -7.26
C GLY A 130 11.77 28.11 -7.81
N ILE A 131 10.90 27.22 -7.28
CA ILE A 131 9.50 27.08 -7.73
C ILE A 131 8.69 28.39 -7.55
N SER A 132 9.11 29.26 -6.63
CA SER A 132 8.62 30.64 -6.49
C SER A 132 8.74 31.49 -7.77
N ASP A 133 9.66 31.15 -8.68
CA ASP A 133 9.84 31.83 -9.96
C ASP A 133 8.58 31.69 -10.82
N PHE A 134 7.87 30.56 -10.79
CA PHE A 134 6.61 30.40 -11.53
C PHE A 134 5.55 31.42 -11.09
N SER A 135 5.41 31.66 -9.78
CA SER A 135 4.43 32.61 -9.24
C SER A 135 4.84 34.08 -9.37
N SER A 136 6.11 34.38 -9.64
CA SER A 136 6.67 35.75 -9.67
C SER A 136 7.12 36.23 -11.05
N LYS A 137 7.47 35.31 -11.95
CA LYS A 137 7.87 35.56 -13.35
C LYS A 137 6.89 34.96 -14.37
N GLY A 138 5.98 34.08 -13.95
CA GLY A 138 5.20 33.23 -14.84
C GLY A 138 5.93 31.93 -15.18
N PHE A 139 5.27 31.04 -15.93
CA PHE A 139 5.89 29.79 -16.38
C PHE A 139 6.80 30.06 -17.58
N PRO A 140 8.09 29.64 -17.55
CA PRO A 140 9.02 29.89 -18.65
C PRO A 140 8.56 29.19 -19.93
N MET A 141 8.65 29.89 -21.07
CA MET A 141 8.26 29.37 -22.37
C MET A 141 9.29 29.73 -23.45
N ALA A 142 9.38 28.92 -24.50
CA ALA A 142 10.33 29.13 -25.59
C ALA A 142 9.71 28.94 -26.98
N ALA A 143 10.36 29.49 -28.00
CA ALA A 143 10.11 29.17 -29.41
C ALA A 143 11.35 29.45 -30.26
N THR A 144 11.46 28.74 -31.38
CA THR A 144 12.44 29.01 -32.44
C THR A 144 11.70 29.18 -33.77
N VAL A 145 11.98 30.25 -34.51
CA VAL A 145 11.36 30.55 -35.82
C VAL A 145 12.44 30.97 -36.81
N THR A 146 12.45 30.41 -38.03
CA THR A 146 13.37 30.85 -39.10
C THR A 146 12.59 31.48 -40.25
N LYS A 147 13.01 32.67 -40.71
CA LYS A 147 12.27 33.51 -41.67
C LYS A 147 13.23 34.33 -42.54
N LYS A 148 13.00 34.37 -43.86
CA LYS A 148 13.63 35.37 -44.75
C LYS A 148 12.84 36.70 -44.65
N ILE A 149 13.55 37.79 -44.44
CA ILE A 149 12.98 39.14 -44.33
C ILE A 149 13.05 39.84 -45.69
N THR A 150 11.95 40.47 -46.09
CA THR A 150 11.74 41.14 -47.39
C THR A 150 10.71 42.27 -47.25
N GLY A 151 10.62 43.19 -48.22
CA GLY A 151 9.69 44.31 -48.19
C GLY A 151 10.00 45.37 -47.12
N ALA A 152 8.99 46.14 -46.72
CA ALA A 152 9.15 47.33 -45.84
C ALA A 152 8.80 47.09 -44.36
N GLU A 153 7.79 46.27 -44.08
CA GLU A 153 7.31 45.91 -42.73
C GLU A 153 6.87 44.42 -42.73
N GLN A 154 7.07 43.70 -41.63
CA GLN A 154 6.49 42.36 -41.44
C GLN A 154 6.01 42.11 -40.00
N GLU A 155 4.90 41.39 -39.88
CA GLU A 155 4.50 40.72 -38.63
C GLU A 155 5.00 39.26 -38.64
N ILE A 156 5.60 38.82 -37.53
CA ILE A 156 6.01 37.42 -37.32
C ILE A 156 5.18 36.82 -36.19
N GLU A 157 4.44 35.75 -36.49
CA GLU A 157 3.75 34.94 -35.49
C GLU A 157 4.75 34.08 -34.72
N ILE A 158 4.69 34.12 -33.38
CA ILE A 158 5.47 33.25 -32.49
C ILE A 158 4.50 32.46 -31.62
N ARG A 159 4.54 31.13 -31.73
CA ARG A 159 3.82 30.21 -30.83
C ARG A 159 4.78 29.67 -29.79
N LEU A 160 4.52 29.99 -28.52
CA LEU A 160 5.36 29.56 -27.40
C LEU A 160 4.97 28.16 -26.91
N GLU A 161 5.99 27.34 -26.60
CA GLU A 161 5.84 26.08 -25.86
C GLU A 161 6.29 26.28 -24.40
N ARG A 162 5.52 25.75 -23.43
CA ARG A 162 5.92 25.79 -22.01
C ARG A 162 7.14 24.91 -21.79
N LEU A 163 8.12 25.40 -21.01
CA LEU A 163 9.29 24.63 -20.59
C LEU A 163 9.03 23.74 -19.36
N ILE A 164 7.79 23.73 -18.86
CA ILE A 164 7.37 23.00 -17.66
C ILE A 164 6.54 21.75 -17.98
N ALA A 165 6.60 20.76 -17.10
CA ALA A 165 5.68 19.64 -17.05
C ALA A 165 4.73 19.79 -15.83
N LYS A 166 3.48 19.37 -16.01
CA LYS A 166 2.51 19.19 -14.94
C LYS A 166 2.57 17.73 -14.46
N VAL A 167 2.57 17.52 -13.15
CA VAL A 167 2.49 16.18 -12.52
C VAL A 167 1.27 16.16 -11.62
N GLU A 168 0.34 15.24 -11.88
CA GLU A 168 -0.87 15.03 -11.07
C GLU A 168 -0.70 13.75 -10.23
N LEU A 169 -0.72 13.88 -8.90
CA LEU A 169 -0.75 12.72 -8.00
C LEU A 169 -2.19 12.38 -7.59
N LYS A 170 -2.53 11.10 -7.67
CA LYS A 170 -3.71 10.46 -7.07
C LYS A 170 -3.25 9.41 -6.05
N ILE A 171 -4.02 9.22 -4.99
CA ILE A 171 -3.79 8.20 -3.96
C ILE A 171 -4.92 7.16 -4.03
N ASN A 172 -4.57 5.89 -4.10
CA ASN A 172 -5.49 4.77 -3.88
C ASN A 172 -5.01 3.95 -2.68
N SER A 173 -5.50 4.31 -1.50
CA SER A 173 -5.18 3.64 -0.23
C SER A 173 -6.25 2.63 0.20
N SER A 174 -7.07 2.12 -0.72
CA SER A 174 -8.21 1.26 -0.39
C SER A 174 -7.82 -0.08 0.27
N SER A 175 -6.65 -0.62 -0.07
CA SER A 175 -6.07 -1.83 0.54
C SER A 175 -5.24 -1.57 1.80
N LEU A 176 -5.22 -0.33 2.31
CA LEU A 176 -4.51 0.05 3.53
C LEU A 176 -5.34 1.03 4.38
N PRO A 177 -6.43 0.55 5.02
CA PRO A 177 -7.26 1.34 5.92
C PRO A 177 -6.45 2.13 6.95
N GLY A 178 -6.79 3.41 7.13
CA GLY A 178 -6.11 4.26 8.11
C GLY A 178 -4.91 5.05 7.58
N PHE A 179 -4.50 4.83 6.33
CA PHE A 179 -3.50 5.65 5.65
C PHE A 179 -3.94 7.12 5.57
N ARG A 180 -3.06 8.05 5.97
CA ARG A 180 -3.25 9.50 5.90
C ARG A 180 -2.00 10.16 5.36
N VAL A 181 -2.09 10.84 4.21
CA VAL A 181 -0.97 11.59 3.65
C VAL A 181 -0.67 12.80 4.54
N ASN A 182 0.61 12.98 4.88
CA ASN A 182 1.12 14.10 5.68
C ASN A 182 1.91 15.10 4.82
N SER A 183 2.72 14.63 3.87
CA SER A 183 3.40 15.51 2.92
C SER A 183 3.67 14.82 1.58
N VAL A 184 3.78 15.62 0.53
CA VAL A 184 4.20 15.18 -0.81
C VAL A 184 5.19 16.19 -1.37
N ARG A 185 6.30 15.72 -1.95
CA ARG A 185 7.37 16.56 -2.49
C ARG A 185 7.91 16.01 -3.79
N LEU A 186 8.18 16.88 -4.76
CA LEU A 186 9.10 16.59 -5.85
C LEU A 186 10.54 16.77 -5.37
N MET A 187 11.35 15.73 -5.55
CA MET A 187 12.74 15.65 -5.12
C MET A 187 13.63 15.44 -6.34
N ASN A 188 14.85 15.97 -6.30
CA ASN A 188 15.72 16.09 -7.48
C ASN A 188 14.99 16.75 -8.66
N SER A 189 14.23 17.82 -8.38
CA SER A 189 13.52 18.59 -9.40
C SER A 189 14.53 19.35 -10.27
N PRO A 190 14.38 19.40 -11.59
CA PRO A 190 15.27 20.14 -12.48
C PRO A 190 15.33 21.62 -12.08
N LYS A 191 16.55 22.14 -11.91
CA LYS A 191 16.78 23.57 -11.67
C LYS A 191 17.06 24.33 -12.97
N ASP A 192 17.55 23.63 -13.99
CA ASP A 192 17.91 24.18 -15.29
C ASP A 192 17.43 23.30 -16.46
N ILE A 193 17.24 23.93 -17.62
CA ILE A 193 16.73 23.33 -18.87
C ILE A 193 17.43 23.95 -20.09
N VAL A 194 17.55 23.20 -21.20
CA VAL A 194 17.91 23.76 -22.52
C VAL A 194 16.62 24.17 -23.26
N PRO A 195 16.28 25.47 -23.40
CA PRO A 195 14.97 25.86 -23.90
C PRO A 195 14.66 25.47 -25.34
N PHE A 196 15.67 25.30 -26.19
CA PHE A 196 15.48 25.08 -27.64
C PHE A 196 15.78 23.65 -28.09
N THR A 197 16.06 22.74 -27.15
CA THR A 197 16.20 21.30 -27.40
C THR A 197 15.23 20.55 -26.49
N THR A 198 14.11 20.12 -27.05
CA THR A 198 13.13 19.26 -26.35
C THR A 198 13.75 17.89 -26.05
N GLY A 199 13.43 17.31 -24.90
CA GLY A 199 14.09 16.10 -24.42
C GLY A 199 15.42 16.36 -23.71
N SER A 200 15.62 17.55 -23.14
CA SER A 200 16.85 17.91 -22.42
C SER A 200 16.87 17.37 -20.98
N GLY A 201 18.05 16.89 -20.56
CA GLY A 201 18.34 16.60 -19.15
C GLY A 201 18.83 17.84 -18.41
N ALA A 202 18.35 18.05 -17.19
CA ALA A 202 18.90 19.05 -16.28
C ALA A 202 20.35 18.70 -15.90
N ALA A 203 21.19 19.71 -15.76
CA ALA A 203 22.57 19.56 -15.28
C ALA A 203 22.66 19.74 -13.75
N SER A 204 21.64 20.35 -13.14
CA SER A 204 21.53 20.61 -11.71
C SER A 204 20.08 20.45 -11.24
N THR A 205 19.92 20.07 -9.98
CA THR A 205 18.62 19.83 -9.36
C THR A 205 18.45 20.57 -8.04
N MET A 206 17.22 20.60 -7.53
CA MET A 206 16.84 21.21 -6.27
C MET A 206 15.65 20.47 -5.62
N THR A 207 15.32 20.83 -4.38
CA THR A 207 14.00 20.51 -3.81
C THR A 207 12.93 21.17 -4.65
N GLY A 208 12.01 20.39 -5.20
CA GLY A 208 10.97 20.85 -6.11
C GLY A 208 9.71 21.31 -5.40
N ASP A 209 8.61 21.22 -6.15
CA ASP A 209 7.29 21.60 -5.67
C ASP A 209 6.82 20.70 -4.51
N THR A 210 6.02 21.27 -3.61
CA THR A 210 5.57 20.63 -2.38
C THR A 210 4.08 20.86 -2.18
N ALA A 211 3.37 19.84 -1.70
CA ALA A 211 1.94 19.92 -1.44
C ALA A 211 1.63 20.89 -0.30
N THR A 212 0.65 21.77 -0.51
CA THR A 212 0.11 22.63 0.54
C THR A 212 -0.86 21.87 1.44
N ALA A 213 -1.25 22.46 2.58
CA ALA A 213 -2.28 21.89 3.44
C ALA A 213 -3.61 21.63 2.71
N SER A 214 -3.95 22.43 1.68
CA SER A 214 -5.14 22.20 0.84
C SER A 214 -4.97 21.01 -0.11
N ASP A 215 -3.77 20.84 -0.67
CA ASP A 215 -3.44 19.68 -1.52
C ASP A 215 -3.48 18.39 -0.69
N ILE A 216 -2.89 18.39 0.52
CA ILE A 216 -2.91 17.27 1.47
C ILE A 216 -4.34 16.93 1.93
N ALA A 217 -5.16 17.93 2.25
CA ALA A 217 -6.58 17.71 2.56
C ALA A 217 -7.35 17.15 1.35
N GLY A 218 -7.00 17.56 0.13
CA GLY A 218 -7.54 17.02 -1.12
C GLY A 218 -7.22 15.55 -1.33
N LEU A 219 -5.94 15.16 -1.23
CA LEU A 219 -5.48 13.78 -1.38
C LEU A 219 -6.15 12.84 -0.36
N ASN A 220 -6.22 13.25 0.92
CA ASN A 220 -6.91 12.50 1.97
C ASN A 220 -8.44 12.44 1.79
N ALA A 221 -9.02 13.29 0.95
CA ALA A 221 -10.43 13.26 0.55
C ALA A 221 -10.67 12.59 -0.82
N GLY A 222 -9.67 11.85 -1.35
CA GLY A 222 -9.77 11.13 -2.62
C GLY A 222 -9.70 12.00 -3.87
N LYS A 223 -9.27 13.26 -3.75
CA LYS A 223 -8.94 14.14 -4.89
C LYS A 223 -7.47 13.96 -5.30
N SER A 224 -7.08 14.60 -6.39
CA SER A 224 -5.68 14.72 -6.79
C SER A 224 -5.01 15.99 -6.25
N ALA A 225 -3.67 16.02 -6.35
CA ALA A 225 -2.85 17.21 -6.18
C ALA A 225 -1.98 17.42 -7.43
N THR A 226 -1.81 18.68 -7.84
CA THR A 226 -0.94 19.07 -8.97
C THR A 226 0.39 19.64 -8.46
N PHE A 227 1.46 19.35 -9.18
CA PHE A 227 2.82 19.84 -8.98
C PHE A 227 3.41 20.29 -10.34
N TYR A 228 4.34 21.25 -10.31
CA TYR A 228 5.07 21.66 -11.52
C TYR A 228 6.59 21.47 -11.39
N MET A 229 7.24 21.19 -12.52
CA MET A 229 8.69 21.11 -12.69
C MET A 229 9.07 21.59 -14.09
N LEU A 230 10.35 21.91 -14.35
CA LEU A 230 10.84 21.99 -15.73
C LEU A 230 10.83 20.60 -16.40
N GLU A 231 11.11 20.53 -17.69
CA GLU A 231 11.54 19.29 -18.35
C GLU A 231 12.70 18.63 -17.59
N ASN A 232 12.71 17.29 -17.54
CA ASN A 232 13.86 16.54 -17.10
C ASN A 232 13.92 15.18 -17.80
N CYS A 233 14.67 15.10 -18.89
CA CYS A 233 14.84 13.88 -19.66
C CYS A 233 16.20 13.23 -19.37
N GLN A 234 16.20 12.26 -18.45
CA GLN A 234 17.43 11.58 -18.04
C GLN A 234 17.73 10.28 -18.81
N GLY A 235 16.78 9.78 -19.60
CA GLY A 235 16.92 8.62 -20.49
C GLY A 235 16.20 7.35 -20.00
N ILE A 236 16.26 6.30 -20.81
CA ILE A 236 15.88 4.94 -20.41
C ILE A 236 17.11 4.32 -19.72
N LEU A 237 17.08 4.24 -18.39
CA LEU A 237 18.24 3.81 -17.59
C LEU A 237 18.20 2.32 -17.22
N LEU A 238 17.03 1.70 -17.27
CA LEU A 238 16.84 0.27 -16.95
C LEU A 238 16.22 -0.50 -18.14
N PRO A 239 16.92 -0.57 -19.29
CA PRO A 239 16.38 -1.13 -20.53
C PRO A 239 16.00 -2.61 -20.37
N GLY A 240 14.72 -2.92 -20.60
CA GLY A 240 14.17 -4.26 -20.48
C GLY A 240 13.67 -4.64 -19.08
N ASN A 241 13.76 -3.74 -18.09
CA ASN A 241 13.17 -3.96 -16.77
C ASN A 241 11.63 -4.06 -16.84
N LYS A 242 11.07 -4.99 -16.06
CA LYS A 242 9.63 -5.25 -15.95
C LYS A 242 9.11 -5.21 -14.51
N ASP A 243 9.97 -4.86 -13.55
CA ASP A 243 9.60 -4.73 -12.15
C ASP A 243 9.85 -3.30 -11.65
N GLN A 244 8.79 -2.65 -11.18
CA GLN A 244 8.87 -1.31 -10.58
C GLN A 244 9.73 -1.28 -9.31
N TRP A 245 9.94 -2.41 -8.63
CA TRP A 245 10.80 -2.51 -7.45
C TRP A 245 12.28 -2.37 -7.78
N GLU A 246 12.68 -2.64 -9.02
CA GLU A 246 14.04 -2.43 -9.52
C GLU A 246 14.28 -0.98 -9.98
N LYS A 247 13.25 -0.12 -10.06
CA LYS A 247 13.37 1.31 -10.43
C LYS A 247 13.79 2.16 -9.22
N VAL A 248 15.02 1.93 -8.74
CA VAL A 248 15.59 2.46 -7.48
C VAL A 248 17.02 3.01 -7.67
N PRO A 249 17.53 3.87 -6.75
CA PRO A 249 18.86 4.47 -6.85
C PRO A 249 20.00 3.47 -7.10
N GLU A 250 19.93 2.32 -6.45
CA GLU A 250 20.98 1.31 -6.40
C GLU A 250 21.24 0.63 -7.76
N ASN A 251 20.26 0.71 -8.67
CA ASN A 251 20.28 0.07 -9.98
C ASN A 251 20.61 1.02 -11.15
N ILE A 252 20.69 2.33 -10.90
CA ILE A 252 20.99 3.35 -11.92
C ILE A 252 22.39 3.95 -11.73
N PRO A 253 23.00 4.59 -12.75
CA PRO A 253 24.29 5.25 -12.58
C PRO A 253 24.26 6.33 -11.49
N ALA A 254 25.29 6.40 -10.65
CA ALA A 254 25.32 7.28 -9.48
C ALA A 254 25.32 8.79 -9.83
N GLU A 255 25.76 9.15 -11.05
CA GLU A 255 25.63 10.49 -11.60
C GLU A 255 24.18 10.81 -12.05
N LYS A 256 23.36 9.79 -12.31
CA LYS A 256 21.94 9.92 -12.67
C LYS A 256 21.02 9.96 -11.46
N GLU A 257 21.35 9.28 -10.36
CA GLU A 257 20.62 9.31 -9.08
C GLU A 257 20.14 10.73 -8.72
N LYS A 258 21.10 11.68 -8.68
CA LYS A 258 20.88 13.07 -8.23
C LYS A 258 20.23 13.98 -9.27
N LEU A 259 20.11 13.48 -10.51
CA LEU A 259 19.51 14.20 -11.64
C LEU A 259 18.12 13.68 -12.00
N CYS A 260 17.78 12.44 -11.67
CA CYS A 260 16.46 11.86 -11.90
C CYS A 260 15.45 12.38 -10.87
N THR A 261 14.37 13.00 -11.32
CA THR A 261 13.31 13.49 -10.43
C THR A 261 12.51 12.32 -9.87
N TYR A 262 12.26 12.34 -8.56
CA TYR A 262 11.37 11.40 -7.88
C TYR A 262 10.34 12.14 -7.04
N MET A 263 9.26 11.45 -6.67
CA MET A 263 8.30 11.96 -5.69
C MET A 263 8.48 11.22 -4.38
N GLU A 264 8.45 11.97 -3.27
CA GLU A 264 8.38 11.45 -1.91
C GLU A 264 6.99 11.74 -1.33
N VAL A 265 6.35 10.72 -0.77
CA VAL A 265 5.04 10.79 -0.11
C VAL A 265 5.17 10.24 1.30
N THR A 266 5.06 11.10 2.31
CA THR A 266 5.03 10.68 3.72
C THR A 266 3.58 10.58 4.20
N ALA A 267 3.27 9.54 4.95
CA ALA A 267 1.94 9.27 5.48
C ALA A 267 2.02 8.63 6.86
N ASP A 268 0.98 8.79 7.68
CA ASP A 268 0.77 7.99 8.89
C ASP A 268 -0.27 6.90 8.64
N LEU A 269 -0.17 5.83 9.42
CA LEU A 269 -1.21 4.82 9.59
C LEU A 269 -1.84 4.98 10.98
N ASP A 270 -3.17 5.05 11.04
CA ASP A 270 -3.94 5.27 12.28
C ASP A 270 -4.26 3.98 13.07
N GLY A 271 -3.66 2.85 12.70
CA GLY A 271 -3.95 1.55 13.30
C GLY A 271 -5.06 0.74 12.62
N SER A 272 -5.85 1.31 11.70
CA SER A 272 -6.95 0.57 11.06
C SER A 272 -6.50 -0.61 10.19
N SER A 273 -5.24 -0.64 9.72
CA SER A 273 -4.60 -1.80 9.07
C SER A 273 -3.91 -2.78 10.03
N GLY A 274 -3.98 -2.56 11.35
CA GLY A 274 -3.20 -3.31 12.35
C GLY A 274 -1.74 -2.85 12.52
N VAL A 275 -1.34 -1.82 11.77
CA VAL A 275 -0.06 -1.10 11.90
C VAL A 275 -0.35 0.38 12.11
N GLU A 276 0.47 1.03 12.93
CA GLU A 276 0.38 2.46 13.24
C GLU A 276 1.74 3.17 13.08
N GLY A 277 1.69 4.50 12.91
CA GLY A 277 2.88 5.35 12.79
C GLY A 277 3.26 5.71 11.35
N PRO A 278 4.44 6.33 11.14
CA PRO A 278 4.81 6.93 9.87
C PRO A 278 5.45 5.95 8.87
N VAL A 279 5.07 6.10 7.60
CA VAL A 279 5.61 5.39 6.43
C VAL A 279 5.94 6.39 5.31
N THR A 280 7.02 6.16 4.56
CA THR A 280 7.41 7.00 3.42
C THR A 280 7.53 6.19 2.14
N TYR A 281 6.81 6.62 1.09
CA TYR A 281 6.84 6.05 -0.25
C TYR A 281 7.69 6.92 -1.19
N ARG A 282 8.48 6.30 -2.06
CA ARG A 282 9.34 6.97 -3.05
C ARG A 282 9.27 6.27 -4.41
N PHE A 283 9.24 7.05 -5.49
CA PHE A 283 9.27 6.52 -6.85
C PHE A 283 9.83 7.55 -7.85
N TYR A 284 10.69 7.11 -8.75
CA TYR A 284 11.20 7.93 -9.85
C TYR A 284 10.13 8.17 -10.92
N LEU A 285 10.05 9.42 -11.38
CA LEU A 285 9.16 9.80 -12.47
C LEU A 285 9.70 9.30 -13.83
N GLY A 286 8.85 9.32 -14.86
CA GLY A 286 9.20 8.94 -16.22
C GLY A 286 7.96 8.66 -17.07
N GLN A 287 8.16 8.18 -18.30
CA GLN A 287 7.08 7.72 -19.19
C GLN A 287 6.52 6.33 -18.81
N ASP A 288 7.20 5.59 -17.92
CA ASP A 288 6.76 4.31 -17.37
C ASP A 288 7.16 4.14 -15.89
N GLU A 289 6.68 3.06 -15.26
CA GLU A 289 7.02 2.69 -13.89
C GLU A 289 8.25 1.75 -13.76
N THR A 290 8.97 1.41 -14.85
CA THR A 290 10.06 0.40 -14.82
C THR A 290 11.39 0.77 -15.51
N THR A 291 11.40 1.42 -16.69
CA THR A 291 12.60 1.62 -17.52
C THR A 291 13.02 3.08 -17.74
N ASP A 292 12.06 4.00 -17.80
CA ASP A 292 12.20 5.34 -18.35
C ASP A 292 12.23 6.42 -17.25
N PHE A 293 13.10 7.43 -17.41
CA PHE A 293 13.31 8.53 -16.47
C PHE A 293 13.15 9.90 -17.15
N ASN A 294 12.21 10.00 -18.11
CA ASN A 294 11.94 11.19 -18.89
C ASN A 294 10.60 11.85 -18.54
N ILE A 295 10.64 13.13 -18.18
CA ILE A 295 9.48 14.00 -18.05
C ILE A 295 9.63 15.16 -19.03
N PHE A 296 8.82 15.13 -20.10
CA PHE A 296 8.86 16.09 -21.20
C PHE A 296 8.13 17.39 -20.86
N ARG A 297 8.63 18.51 -21.40
CA ARG A 297 7.96 19.82 -21.35
C ARG A 297 6.55 19.78 -21.94
N ASN A 298 5.70 20.70 -21.51
CA ASN A 298 4.34 20.92 -22.01
C ASN A 298 3.42 19.66 -21.95
N THR A 299 3.69 18.74 -21.00
CA THR A 299 2.89 17.52 -20.76
C THR A 299 2.18 17.53 -19.41
N GLU A 300 1.13 16.72 -19.28
CA GLU A 300 0.49 16.35 -18.01
C GLU A 300 0.74 14.87 -17.72
N ASN A 301 1.36 14.59 -16.57
CA ASN A 301 1.83 13.27 -16.16
C ASN A 301 1.00 12.80 -14.96
N ILE A 302 0.06 11.89 -15.19
CA ILE A 302 -0.89 11.42 -14.16
C ILE A 302 -0.32 10.18 -13.47
N ILE A 303 -0.14 10.26 -12.15
CA ILE A 303 0.46 9.21 -11.32
C ILE A 303 -0.54 8.78 -10.26
N THR A 304 -0.71 7.48 -10.06
CA THR A 304 -1.54 6.94 -8.96
C THR A 304 -0.70 6.07 -8.03
N LEU A 305 -0.39 6.58 -6.84
CA LEU A 305 0.20 5.75 -5.78
C LEU A 305 -0.89 4.83 -5.23
N THR A 306 -0.79 3.53 -5.55
CA THR A 306 -1.69 2.50 -5.02
C THR A 306 -0.98 1.71 -3.93
N THR A 307 -1.54 1.68 -2.72
CA THR A 307 -1.04 0.83 -1.64
C THR A 307 -1.46 -0.62 -1.89
N THR A 308 -0.57 -1.59 -1.70
CA THR A 308 -0.93 -3.02 -1.70
C THR A 308 -0.70 -3.63 -0.32
N GLU A 309 -1.43 -4.70 -0.01
CA GLU A 309 -1.34 -5.39 1.30
C GLU A 309 0.08 -5.92 1.58
N ASP A 310 0.80 -6.34 0.54
CA ASP A 310 2.19 -6.83 0.59
C ASP A 310 3.25 -5.74 0.44
N GLY A 311 2.82 -4.49 0.22
CA GLY A 311 3.74 -3.37 -0.01
C GLY A 311 4.57 -3.06 1.24
N LEU A 312 3.95 -3.10 2.42
CA LEU A 312 4.64 -2.84 3.68
C LEU A 312 5.64 -3.93 4.08
N ASP A 313 5.56 -5.13 3.49
CA ASP A 313 6.53 -6.22 3.72
C ASP A 313 7.85 -5.99 2.92
N LYS A 314 7.85 -5.08 1.93
CA LYS A 314 8.93 -4.89 0.94
C LYS A 314 9.80 -3.67 1.25
N VAL A 315 10.50 -3.75 2.37
CA VAL A 315 11.51 -2.76 2.81
C VAL A 315 12.52 -2.50 1.70
N SER A 316 12.56 -1.25 1.22
CA SER A 316 13.38 -0.83 0.07
C SER A 316 13.47 0.70 0.05
N TRP A 317 14.27 1.29 -0.83
CA TRP A 317 14.24 2.75 -1.01
C TRP A 317 12.83 3.29 -1.34
N ARG A 318 12.01 2.49 -2.04
CA ARG A 318 10.63 2.83 -2.42
C ARG A 318 9.66 2.86 -1.24
N ILE A 319 9.91 2.12 -0.16
CA ILE A 319 9.08 2.11 1.04
C ILE A 319 9.97 2.01 2.29
N ASP A 320 10.06 3.13 3.01
CA ASP A 320 10.59 3.19 4.37
C ASP A 320 9.44 3.05 5.37
N ASN A 321 9.42 1.90 6.04
CA ASN A 321 8.47 1.51 7.09
C ASN A 321 9.15 1.41 8.47
N SER A 322 10.40 1.87 8.61
CA SER A 322 11.28 1.57 9.75
C SER A 322 10.79 2.06 11.12
N ASN A 323 9.78 2.93 11.13
CA ASN A 323 9.17 3.52 12.31
C ASN A 323 7.70 3.09 12.51
N LEU A 324 7.18 2.14 11.71
CA LEU A 324 5.87 1.55 11.94
C LEU A 324 5.90 0.65 13.18
N SER A 325 4.84 0.74 13.98
CA SER A 325 4.58 -0.18 15.10
C SER A 325 3.43 -1.11 14.73
N TYR A 326 3.58 -2.40 15.07
CA TYR A 326 2.49 -3.36 14.95
C TYR A 326 1.56 -3.24 16.14
N ILE A 327 0.26 -3.11 15.87
CA ILE A 327 -0.75 -3.25 16.91
C ILE A 327 -0.72 -4.69 17.40
N SER A 328 -0.39 -4.82 18.68
CA SER A 328 -0.35 -6.06 19.42
C SER A 328 -0.98 -5.81 20.77
N VAL A 329 -1.44 -6.90 21.40
CA VAL A 329 -1.86 -6.89 22.80
C VAL A 329 -0.93 -7.80 23.59
N PRO A 330 -0.63 -7.49 24.87
CA PRO A 330 0.09 -8.41 25.73
C PRO A 330 -0.65 -9.75 25.80
N VAL A 331 0.02 -10.84 25.41
CA VAL A 331 -0.54 -12.19 25.37
C VAL A 331 0.29 -13.15 26.20
N ILE A 332 -0.36 -14.22 26.64
CA ILE A 332 0.29 -15.38 27.22
C ILE A 332 -0.20 -16.66 26.55
N ALA A 333 0.75 -17.44 26.04
CA ALA A 333 0.54 -18.66 25.28
C ALA A 333 1.09 -19.86 26.05
N VAL A 334 0.39 -21.00 25.99
CA VAL A 334 0.84 -22.27 26.59
C VAL A 334 0.81 -23.37 25.54
N GLY A 335 1.73 -24.33 25.65
CA GLY A 335 1.88 -25.36 24.61
C GLY A 335 2.70 -26.58 25.03
N ALA A 336 3.22 -27.27 24.01
CA ALA A 336 3.92 -28.54 24.16
C ALA A 336 5.22 -28.46 24.98
N GLY A 337 5.57 -29.56 25.66
CA GLY A 337 6.87 -29.71 26.34
C GLY A 337 7.12 -28.74 27.50
N GLY A 338 6.08 -28.42 28.28
CA GLY A 338 6.14 -27.56 29.47
C GLY A 338 6.21 -26.06 29.17
N LYS A 339 6.20 -25.63 27.91
CA LYS A 339 6.50 -24.25 27.50
C LYS A 339 5.33 -23.29 27.66
N ILE A 340 5.67 -22.08 28.09
CA ILE A 340 4.80 -20.91 28.22
C ILE A 340 5.52 -19.72 27.61
N PHE A 341 4.85 -18.93 26.77
CA PHE A 341 5.37 -17.70 26.18
C PHE A 341 4.53 -16.50 26.65
N TYR A 342 5.14 -15.37 26.96
CA TYR A 342 4.42 -14.15 27.36
C TYR A 342 5.01 -12.91 26.70
N THR A 343 4.22 -11.88 26.41
CA THR A 343 4.72 -10.58 25.92
C THR A 343 5.43 -9.82 27.05
N ASP A 344 6.69 -9.46 26.85
CA ASP A 344 7.50 -8.71 27.83
C ASP A 344 7.23 -7.19 27.79
N SER A 345 7.94 -6.43 28.64
CA SER A 345 7.84 -4.97 28.71
C SER A 345 8.36 -4.21 27.48
N ASN A 346 8.89 -4.92 26.48
CA ASN A 346 9.41 -4.41 25.22
C ASN A 346 8.56 -4.90 24.03
N ASN A 347 7.36 -5.43 24.29
CA ASN A 347 6.47 -6.10 23.34
C ASN A 347 7.07 -7.34 22.63
N LYS A 348 8.11 -7.97 23.21
CA LYS A 348 8.71 -9.21 22.70
C LYS A 348 8.17 -10.43 23.42
N LEU A 349 7.86 -11.49 22.69
CA LEU A 349 7.48 -12.78 23.30
C LEU A 349 8.70 -13.40 24.02
N THR A 350 8.54 -13.80 25.28
CA THR A 350 9.58 -14.40 26.11
C THR A 350 9.12 -15.76 26.61
N GLN A 351 9.99 -16.77 26.58
CA GLN A 351 9.68 -18.16 26.97
C GLN A 351 10.07 -18.44 28.43
N VAL A 352 9.19 -19.12 29.16
CA VAL A 352 9.50 -19.83 30.42
C VAL A 352 9.03 -21.29 30.32
N THR A 353 9.62 -22.18 31.12
CA THR A 353 9.34 -23.62 31.09
C THR A 353 8.87 -24.10 32.46
N LEU A 354 7.71 -24.76 32.51
CA LEU A 354 7.06 -25.25 33.72
C LEU A 354 6.94 -26.79 33.68
N GLY A 355 8.04 -27.49 33.93
CA GLY A 355 8.10 -28.95 33.80
C GLY A 355 8.22 -29.40 32.33
N SER A 356 7.56 -30.50 31.96
CA SER A 356 7.71 -31.13 30.64
C SER A 356 6.41 -31.62 29.99
N ASP A 357 5.28 -31.56 30.69
CA ASP A 357 3.97 -31.97 30.16
C ASP A 357 3.44 -30.95 29.14
N ASN A 358 2.55 -31.37 28.24
CA ASN A 358 1.92 -30.43 27.33
C ASN A 358 0.84 -29.64 28.07
N TRP A 359 0.83 -28.32 27.89
CA TRP A 359 -0.26 -27.46 28.31
C TRP A 359 -1.29 -27.37 27.19
N ASN A 360 -2.56 -27.59 27.52
CA ASN A 360 -3.66 -27.70 26.56
C ASN A 360 -4.54 -26.45 26.56
N CYS A 361 -4.78 -25.84 27.72
CA CYS A 361 -5.62 -24.65 27.87
C CYS A 361 -5.06 -23.68 28.93
N ILE A 362 -5.23 -22.38 28.71
CA ILE A 362 -4.97 -21.32 29.70
C ILE A 362 -6.20 -20.39 29.81
N THR A 363 -6.51 -19.95 31.03
CA THR A 363 -7.55 -18.96 31.31
C THR A 363 -7.07 -17.95 32.36
N TYR A 364 -7.66 -16.75 32.37
CA TYR A 364 -7.47 -15.76 33.43
C TYR A 364 -8.75 -15.58 34.24
N GLY A 365 -8.62 -15.45 35.56
CA GLY A 365 -9.73 -15.20 36.47
C GLY A 365 -9.24 -15.05 37.91
N ASN A 366 -10.04 -14.40 38.78
CA ASN A 366 -9.69 -14.18 40.19
C ASN A 366 -8.26 -13.62 40.42
N GLY A 367 -7.79 -12.73 39.53
CA GLY A 367 -6.43 -12.17 39.57
C GLY A 367 -5.31 -13.16 39.26
N LYS A 368 -5.58 -14.24 38.51
CA LYS A 368 -4.63 -15.31 38.21
C LYS A 368 -4.80 -15.90 36.81
N TYR A 369 -3.67 -16.31 36.26
CA TYR A 369 -3.58 -17.22 35.12
C TYR A 369 -3.58 -18.66 35.63
N ILE A 370 -4.40 -19.51 35.02
CA ILE A 370 -4.45 -20.96 35.26
C ILE A 370 -4.23 -21.67 33.93
N ALA A 371 -3.18 -22.48 33.86
CA ALA A 371 -2.90 -23.38 32.74
C ALA A 371 -3.22 -24.81 33.16
N VAL A 372 -3.76 -25.63 32.26
CA VAL A 372 -4.05 -27.05 32.51
C VAL A 372 -3.52 -27.91 31.36
N GLY A 373 -3.14 -29.15 31.65
CA GLY A 373 -2.45 -30.01 30.71
C GLY A 373 -2.50 -31.50 31.05
N ASP A 374 -1.63 -32.26 30.40
CA ASP A 374 -1.53 -33.72 30.48
C ASP A 374 -1.14 -34.21 31.89
N ASN A 375 -1.34 -35.51 32.18
CA ASN A 375 -0.90 -36.15 33.43
C ASN A 375 -1.41 -35.47 34.73
N GLY A 376 -2.56 -34.83 34.68
CA GLY A 376 -3.15 -34.08 35.80
C GLY A 376 -2.51 -32.72 36.07
N ALA A 377 -1.64 -32.21 35.19
CA ALA A 377 -0.87 -30.99 35.40
C ALA A 377 -1.73 -29.72 35.43
N ILE A 378 -1.51 -28.87 36.44
CA ILE A 378 -2.10 -27.53 36.53
C ILE A 378 -1.01 -26.51 36.91
N GLY A 379 -0.83 -25.48 36.11
CA GLY A 379 -0.02 -24.30 36.43
C GLY A 379 -0.89 -23.17 36.99
N SER A 380 -0.36 -22.41 37.95
CA SER A 380 -0.96 -21.16 38.41
C SER A 380 0.08 -20.05 38.50
N SER A 381 -0.25 -18.86 38.00
CA SER A 381 0.53 -17.63 38.13
C SER A 381 -0.37 -16.44 38.47
N ALA A 382 0.17 -15.44 39.17
CA ALA A 382 -0.49 -14.15 39.38
C ALA A 382 -0.05 -13.07 38.38
N ASN A 383 0.99 -13.31 37.57
CA ASN A 383 1.61 -12.28 36.72
C ASN A 383 2.11 -12.81 35.36
N GLY A 384 1.68 -14.01 34.94
CA GLY A 384 2.08 -14.65 33.67
C GLY A 384 3.54 -15.13 33.59
N ILE A 385 4.42 -14.62 34.45
CA ILE A 385 5.87 -14.86 34.40
C ILE A 385 6.27 -15.92 35.44
N ASN A 386 5.77 -15.79 36.67
CA ASN A 386 6.18 -16.63 37.79
C ASN A 386 5.12 -17.71 38.05
N TRP A 387 5.46 -18.97 37.78
CA TRP A 387 4.51 -20.08 37.79
C TRP A 387 4.77 -21.09 38.91
N LYS A 388 3.67 -21.56 39.52
CA LYS A 388 3.66 -22.73 40.41
C LYS A 388 2.87 -23.87 39.76
N LYS A 389 3.49 -25.04 39.63
CA LYS A 389 2.80 -26.28 39.23
C LYS A 389 2.17 -26.98 40.45
N VAL A 390 0.98 -27.54 40.24
CA VAL A 390 0.30 -28.52 41.10
C VAL A 390 -0.26 -29.65 40.21
N THR A 391 -0.79 -30.71 40.83
CA THR A 391 -1.40 -31.85 40.13
C THR A 391 -2.80 -32.10 40.68
N ALA A 392 -3.75 -32.39 39.81
CA ALA A 392 -5.11 -32.81 40.15
C ALA A 392 -5.48 -34.06 39.35
N GLY A 393 -5.62 -35.19 40.06
CA GLY A 393 -5.85 -36.51 39.43
C GLY A 393 -4.68 -36.96 38.55
N THR A 394 -4.97 -37.87 37.61
CA THR A 394 -4.03 -38.37 36.59
C THR A 394 -4.68 -38.34 35.21
N TYR A 395 -5.42 -37.26 34.92
CA TYR A 395 -6.19 -37.09 33.69
C TYR A 395 -5.60 -35.98 32.84
N ASP A 396 -5.79 -36.07 31.54
CA ASP A 396 -5.39 -35.02 30.61
C ASP A 396 -6.47 -33.95 30.62
N TRP A 397 -6.13 -32.79 31.16
CA TRP A 397 -7.03 -31.65 31.23
C TRP A 397 -7.00 -30.94 29.87
N ASN A 398 -8.15 -30.90 29.19
CA ASN A 398 -8.28 -30.35 27.84
C ASN A 398 -8.64 -28.87 27.86
N TYR A 399 -9.45 -28.44 28.84
CA TYR A 399 -9.95 -27.06 28.92
C TYR A 399 -10.14 -26.58 30.35
N VAL A 400 -10.00 -25.27 30.57
CA VAL A 400 -10.27 -24.62 31.85
C VAL A 400 -11.01 -23.29 31.63
N THR A 401 -11.96 -22.96 32.51
CA THR A 401 -12.69 -21.70 32.51
C THR A 401 -12.83 -21.14 33.92
N TYR A 402 -13.11 -19.85 34.05
CA TYR A 402 -13.43 -19.19 35.32
C TYR A 402 -14.85 -18.60 35.27
N GLY A 403 -15.63 -18.83 36.32
CA GLY A 403 -17.00 -18.30 36.46
C GLY A 403 -17.58 -18.58 37.84
N ASP A 404 -18.58 -17.81 38.27
CA ASP A 404 -19.24 -17.95 39.58
C ASP A 404 -18.26 -18.17 40.77
N GLY A 405 -17.17 -17.40 40.80
CA GLY A 405 -16.14 -17.46 41.83
C GLY A 405 -15.15 -18.64 41.76
N LYS A 406 -15.21 -19.50 40.72
CA LYS A 406 -14.47 -20.77 40.65
C LYS A 406 -13.89 -21.03 39.25
N PHE A 407 -12.70 -21.63 39.23
CA PHE A 407 -12.16 -22.31 38.07
C PHE A 407 -12.78 -23.71 37.94
N ILE A 408 -13.13 -24.09 36.72
CA ILE A 408 -13.54 -25.44 36.34
C ILE A 408 -12.61 -25.92 35.23
N ALA A 409 -11.92 -27.04 35.48
CA ALA A 409 -11.13 -27.78 34.48
C ALA A 409 -11.88 -29.05 34.07
N VAL A 410 -11.83 -29.40 32.79
CA VAL A 410 -12.49 -30.59 32.22
C VAL A 410 -11.51 -31.37 31.33
N GLY A 411 -11.62 -32.70 31.30
CA GLY A 411 -10.59 -33.55 30.69
C GLY A 411 -11.07 -34.91 30.17
N SER A 412 -10.12 -35.83 30.05
CA SER A 412 -10.37 -37.21 29.63
C SER A 412 -11.23 -38.00 30.65
N ASN A 413 -11.88 -39.08 30.19
CA ASN A 413 -12.67 -40.02 31.01
C ASN A 413 -13.75 -39.39 31.91
N GLY A 414 -14.33 -38.26 31.50
CA GLY A 414 -15.37 -37.55 32.26
C GLY A 414 -14.84 -36.83 33.51
N ALA A 415 -13.53 -36.63 33.63
CA ALA A 415 -12.93 -35.92 34.74
C ALA A 415 -13.31 -34.43 34.71
N ILE A 416 -13.69 -33.92 35.89
CA ILE A 416 -13.95 -32.50 36.15
C ILE A 416 -13.24 -32.14 37.46
N ALA A 417 -12.46 -31.07 37.48
CA ALA A 417 -11.86 -30.54 38.69
C ALA A 417 -12.26 -29.08 38.91
N ARG A 418 -12.47 -28.69 40.17
CA ARG A 418 -12.89 -27.32 40.54
C ARG A 418 -12.00 -26.71 41.60
N SER A 419 -11.76 -25.40 41.52
CA SER A 419 -11.01 -24.65 42.53
C SER A 419 -11.51 -23.21 42.66
N THR A 420 -11.57 -22.66 43.87
CA THR A 420 -11.75 -21.21 44.08
C THR A 420 -10.43 -20.45 44.13
N THR A 421 -9.30 -21.15 44.29
CA THR A 421 -7.97 -20.56 44.55
C THR A 421 -6.98 -20.72 43.40
N GLY A 422 -7.24 -21.66 42.48
CA GLY A 422 -6.30 -22.12 41.45
C GLY A 422 -5.20 -23.06 41.96
N ILE A 423 -5.08 -23.24 43.28
CA ILE A 423 -3.98 -23.98 43.94
C ILE A 423 -4.47 -25.32 44.49
N THR A 424 -5.66 -25.34 45.07
CA THR A 424 -6.28 -26.53 45.67
C THR A 424 -7.51 -26.93 44.87
N TRP A 425 -7.52 -28.16 44.35
CA TRP A 425 -8.52 -28.64 43.40
C TRP A 425 -9.31 -29.82 43.97
N ALA A 426 -10.63 -29.73 43.93
CA ALA A 426 -11.52 -30.84 44.22
C ALA A 426 -11.84 -31.57 42.90
N LEU A 427 -11.41 -32.82 42.81
CA LEU A 427 -11.67 -33.71 41.67
C LEU A 427 -13.08 -34.34 41.79
N GLN A 428 -13.73 -34.54 40.65
CA GLN A 428 -14.98 -35.26 40.49
C GLN A 428 -14.96 -36.08 39.20
N GLU A 429 -15.34 -37.35 39.28
CA GLU A 429 -15.34 -38.28 38.16
C GLU A 429 -16.77 -38.44 37.61
N SER A 430 -16.96 -38.32 36.30
CA SER A 430 -18.28 -38.29 35.66
C SER A 430 -18.35 -39.12 34.36
N GLY A 431 -18.12 -40.43 34.48
CA GLY A 431 -18.48 -41.41 33.45
C GLY A 431 -17.40 -41.64 32.39
N GLN A 432 -17.71 -41.37 31.12
CA GLN A 432 -16.95 -41.84 29.95
C GLN A 432 -16.95 -40.82 28.79
N ILE A 433 -17.08 -39.53 29.08
CA ILE A 433 -17.13 -38.46 28.06
C ILE A 433 -15.78 -37.73 28.08
N GLN A 434 -15.10 -37.63 26.92
CA GLN A 434 -13.96 -36.72 26.79
C GLN A 434 -14.50 -35.30 26.62
N TRP A 435 -14.34 -34.46 27.64
CA TRP A 435 -14.69 -33.05 27.57
C TRP A 435 -13.56 -32.27 26.92
N ASN A 436 -13.87 -31.43 25.92
CA ASN A 436 -12.88 -30.69 25.10
C ASN A 436 -12.97 -29.18 25.29
N GLY A 437 -14.12 -28.66 25.72
CA GLY A 437 -14.33 -27.24 25.98
C GLY A 437 -15.31 -27.03 27.13
N VAL A 438 -15.14 -25.96 27.91
CA VAL A 438 -16.09 -25.53 28.95
C VAL A 438 -16.12 -24.01 29.04
N THR A 439 -17.31 -23.44 29.25
CA THR A 439 -17.49 -22.00 29.45
C THR A 439 -18.48 -21.74 30.59
N PHE A 440 -18.53 -20.51 31.09
CA PHE A 440 -19.53 -20.05 32.05
C PHE A 440 -20.35 -18.90 31.47
N GLY A 441 -21.67 -19.00 31.58
CA GLY A 441 -22.62 -18.03 31.04
C GLY A 441 -24.00 -18.18 31.66
N ASN A 442 -24.82 -17.13 31.66
CA ASN A 442 -26.22 -17.16 32.13
C ASN A 442 -26.44 -17.97 33.45
N GLY A 443 -25.54 -17.80 34.44
CA GLY A 443 -25.58 -18.51 35.72
C GLY A 443 -25.27 -20.02 35.66
N ARG A 444 -24.53 -20.49 34.66
CA ARG A 444 -24.31 -21.91 34.36
C ARG A 444 -22.96 -22.19 33.69
N PHE A 445 -22.27 -23.23 34.15
CA PHE A 445 -21.19 -23.86 33.40
C PHE A 445 -21.77 -24.79 32.34
N VAL A 446 -21.23 -24.75 31.12
CA VAL A 446 -21.62 -25.64 30.02
C VAL A 446 -20.36 -26.19 29.37
N ALA A 447 -20.31 -27.51 29.21
CA ALA A 447 -19.19 -28.26 28.67
C ALA A 447 -19.59 -28.99 27.37
N VAL A 448 -18.69 -28.96 26.40
CA VAL A 448 -18.76 -29.71 25.14
C VAL A 448 -17.68 -30.78 25.11
N GLY A 449 -18.02 -31.92 24.52
CA GLY A 449 -17.13 -33.08 24.46
C GLY A 449 -17.66 -34.13 23.52
N LYS A 450 -17.08 -35.33 23.57
CA LYS A 450 -17.48 -36.49 22.78
C LYS A 450 -17.44 -37.77 23.62
N LYS A 451 -18.34 -38.71 23.35
CA LYS A 451 -18.32 -40.07 23.96
C LYS A 451 -17.70 -41.11 23.03
N ASP A 452 -17.88 -40.95 21.72
CA ASP A 452 -17.16 -41.71 20.69
C ASP A 452 -16.76 -40.77 19.54
N ASN A 453 -16.16 -41.29 18.47
CA ASN A 453 -15.75 -40.45 17.33
C ASN A 453 -16.91 -40.09 16.37
N ARG A 454 -18.17 -40.34 16.73
CA ARG A 454 -19.37 -40.02 15.91
C ARG A 454 -20.27 -38.97 16.54
N TYR A 455 -20.31 -38.87 17.87
CA TYR A 455 -21.29 -38.04 18.58
C TYR A 455 -20.68 -37.13 19.65
N GLY A 456 -20.96 -35.84 19.49
CA GLY A 456 -20.75 -34.83 20.52
C GLY A 456 -21.64 -35.09 21.75
N SER A 457 -21.30 -34.43 22.85
CA SER A 457 -21.96 -34.56 24.14
C SER A 457 -21.94 -33.21 24.85
N LEU A 458 -23.05 -32.89 25.51
CA LEU A 458 -23.27 -31.63 26.22
C LEU A 458 -23.49 -31.92 27.71
N GLY A 459 -22.71 -31.27 28.56
CA GLY A 459 -22.85 -31.29 30.01
C GLY A 459 -23.11 -29.90 30.55
N TYR A 460 -23.90 -29.75 31.60
CA TYR A 460 -24.17 -28.46 32.22
C TYR A 460 -24.32 -28.56 33.75
N SER A 461 -23.99 -27.47 34.44
CA SER A 461 -24.03 -27.38 35.91
C SER A 461 -24.22 -25.92 36.36
N SER A 462 -25.13 -25.67 37.30
CA SER A 462 -25.35 -24.32 37.86
C SER A 462 -24.46 -24.00 39.07
N ASP A 463 -23.87 -25.01 39.71
CA ASP A 463 -23.02 -24.89 40.90
C ASP A 463 -21.54 -25.18 40.59
N GLY A 464 -21.25 -25.91 39.50
CA GLY A 464 -19.93 -26.47 39.17
C GLY A 464 -19.64 -27.80 39.87
N VAL A 465 -20.67 -28.46 40.44
CA VAL A 465 -20.58 -29.69 41.23
C VAL A 465 -21.62 -30.71 40.76
N THR A 466 -22.89 -30.31 40.67
CA THR A 466 -23.98 -31.14 40.17
C THR A 466 -24.04 -31.01 38.65
N TRP A 467 -23.43 -31.96 37.94
CA TRP A 467 -23.41 -32.00 36.48
C TRP A 467 -24.53 -32.87 35.92
N LYS A 468 -25.19 -32.37 34.87
CA LYS A 468 -26.25 -33.06 34.12
C LYS A 468 -25.85 -33.11 32.65
N THR A 469 -26.19 -34.20 31.94
CA THR A 469 -26.09 -34.23 30.48
C THR A 469 -27.36 -33.68 29.84
N ALA A 470 -27.21 -32.95 28.72
CA ALA A 470 -28.37 -32.53 27.93
C ALA A 470 -28.93 -33.72 27.15
N SER A 471 -30.24 -33.97 27.27
CA SER A 471 -30.91 -35.12 26.65
C SER A 471 -31.24 -34.86 25.18
N SER A 472 -30.23 -34.88 24.31
CA SER A 472 -30.41 -34.79 22.86
C SER A 472 -30.53 -36.18 22.21
N THR A 473 -31.64 -36.41 21.50
CA THR A 473 -31.77 -37.52 20.53
C THR A 473 -31.22 -37.16 19.15
N MET A 474 -30.77 -35.92 18.95
CA MET A 474 -30.16 -35.45 17.71
C MET A 474 -28.64 -35.53 17.79
N TYR A 475 -28.01 -35.99 16.71
CA TYR A 475 -26.57 -36.26 16.60
C TYR A 475 -25.74 -34.96 16.57
N THR A 476 -25.55 -34.33 17.73
CA THR A 476 -24.80 -33.07 17.86
C THR A 476 -23.34 -33.24 17.44
N SER A 477 -22.83 -32.30 16.64
CA SER A 477 -21.45 -32.28 16.12
C SER A 477 -20.58 -31.16 16.74
N ILE A 478 -21.18 -30.40 17.67
CA ILE A 478 -20.59 -29.28 18.42
C ILE A 478 -19.81 -29.76 19.64
N GLN A 479 -18.65 -30.34 19.38
CA GLN A 479 -17.91 -31.18 20.33
C GLN A 479 -16.49 -30.69 20.66
N ASN A 480 -16.03 -29.59 20.06
CA ASN A 480 -14.63 -29.15 20.15
C ASN A 480 -14.47 -27.99 21.14
N ALA A 481 -15.13 -26.85 20.89
CA ALA A 481 -15.03 -25.65 21.71
C ALA A 481 -16.39 -24.97 21.91
N ILE A 482 -16.48 -24.15 22.97
CA ILE A 482 -17.68 -23.40 23.36
C ILE A 482 -17.29 -22.05 23.97
N THR A 483 -18.03 -21.00 23.65
CA THR A 483 -17.95 -19.68 24.28
C THR A 483 -19.35 -19.20 24.70
N TYR A 484 -19.42 -18.27 25.64
CA TYR A 484 -20.65 -17.55 25.97
C TYR A 484 -20.37 -16.05 25.96
N ASN A 485 -21.05 -15.32 25.08
CA ASN A 485 -21.01 -13.87 24.97
C ASN A 485 -22.35 -13.38 24.39
N ASP A 486 -22.67 -12.09 24.55
CA ASP A 486 -23.90 -11.47 24.03
C ASP A 486 -25.21 -12.25 24.33
N GLY A 487 -25.31 -12.78 25.56
CA GLY A 487 -26.47 -13.58 26.00
C GLY A 487 -26.57 -14.99 25.40
N LEU A 488 -25.58 -15.43 24.62
CA LEU A 488 -25.64 -16.63 23.79
C LEU A 488 -24.43 -17.54 24.01
N PHE A 489 -24.69 -18.82 24.32
CA PHE A 489 -23.72 -19.89 24.17
C PHE A 489 -23.58 -20.24 22.70
N VAL A 490 -22.35 -20.29 22.19
CA VAL A 490 -22.03 -20.72 20.82
C VAL A 490 -20.97 -21.82 20.92
N ALA A 491 -21.24 -22.97 20.30
CA ALA A 491 -20.36 -24.13 20.30
C ALA A 491 -20.06 -24.60 18.87
N VAL A 492 -18.85 -25.12 18.66
CA VAL A 492 -18.34 -25.54 17.34
C VAL A 492 -17.75 -26.96 17.35
N GLY A 493 -17.61 -27.53 16.17
CA GLY A 493 -16.96 -28.83 15.96
C GLY A 493 -17.05 -29.29 14.51
N LYS A 494 -17.23 -30.60 14.31
CA LYS A 494 -17.31 -31.22 12.98
C LYS A 494 -18.37 -32.31 12.86
N ARG A 495 -18.93 -32.46 11.67
CA ARG A 495 -19.78 -33.58 11.23
C ARG A 495 -19.06 -34.38 10.14
N GLY A 496 -19.01 -35.69 10.30
CA GLY A 496 -18.23 -36.57 9.41
C GLY A 496 -16.74 -36.25 9.49
N THR A 497 -16.02 -36.35 8.38
CA THR A 497 -14.56 -36.17 8.36
C THR A 497 -14.13 -34.70 8.42
N TYR A 498 -14.87 -33.79 7.76
CA TYR A 498 -14.40 -32.42 7.51
C TYR A 498 -15.46 -31.31 7.67
N THR A 499 -16.76 -31.57 7.69
CA THR A 499 -17.75 -30.47 7.65
C THR A 499 -17.84 -29.76 8.99
N GLY A 500 -17.38 -28.51 9.05
CA GLY A 500 -17.53 -27.66 10.23
C GLY A 500 -19.00 -27.40 10.57
N THR A 501 -19.29 -27.30 11.87
CA THR A 501 -20.66 -27.10 12.38
C THR A 501 -20.67 -26.19 13.59
N ALA A 502 -21.67 -25.32 13.65
CA ALA A 502 -21.96 -24.49 14.81
C ALA A 502 -23.37 -24.76 15.36
N GLY A 503 -23.54 -24.52 16.65
CA GLY A 503 -24.81 -24.58 17.36
C GLY A 503 -24.85 -23.53 18.45
N TYR A 504 -26.05 -23.16 18.87
CA TYR A 504 -26.28 -22.05 19.78
C TYR A 504 -27.39 -22.33 20.80
N SER A 505 -27.31 -21.69 21.95
CA SER A 505 -28.30 -21.77 23.03
C SER A 505 -28.29 -20.51 23.88
N SER A 506 -29.44 -20.05 24.36
CA SER A 506 -29.52 -18.94 25.34
C SER A 506 -29.44 -19.42 26.79
N ASP A 507 -29.70 -20.71 27.07
CA ASP A 507 -29.75 -21.27 28.44
C ASP A 507 -28.71 -22.36 28.71
N GLY A 508 -28.00 -22.83 27.68
CA GLY A 508 -27.01 -23.90 27.78
C GLY A 508 -27.58 -25.31 27.84
N ILE A 509 -28.91 -25.46 27.81
CA ILE A 509 -29.65 -26.71 27.99
C ILE A 509 -30.40 -27.07 26.69
N ASN A 510 -31.12 -26.10 26.11
CA ASN A 510 -31.88 -26.23 24.89
C ASN A 510 -31.06 -25.66 23.72
N TRP A 511 -30.60 -26.54 22.82
CA TRP A 511 -29.66 -26.20 21.77
C TRP A 511 -30.30 -26.24 20.38
N SER A 512 -30.04 -25.18 19.60
CA SER A 512 -30.30 -25.11 18.17
C SER A 512 -29.02 -25.36 17.39
N TYR A 513 -29.13 -25.88 16.16
CA TYR A 513 -28.01 -26.41 15.39
C TYR A 513 -28.09 -26.03 13.92
N ASN A 514 -26.99 -25.53 13.36
CA ASN A 514 -26.85 -25.26 11.94
C ASN A 514 -25.92 -26.32 11.30
N THR A 515 -26.41 -26.96 10.25
CA THR A 515 -25.79 -28.16 9.64
C THR A 515 -24.44 -27.92 8.98
N LYS A 516 -24.06 -26.66 8.77
CA LYS A 516 -22.80 -26.25 8.15
C LYS A 516 -22.39 -24.88 8.69
N ALA A 517 -21.20 -24.80 9.26
CA ALA A 517 -20.43 -23.58 9.44
C ALA A 517 -19.05 -23.85 8.84
N GLY A 518 -18.74 -23.26 7.69
CA GLY A 518 -17.50 -23.55 6.96
C GLY A 518 -17.49 -24.89 6.20
N GLY A 519 -16.30 -25.29 5.75
CA GLY A 519 -16.01 -26.53 5.01
C GLY A 519 -14.94 -27.41 5.66
N ALA A 520 -14.29 -26.95 6.73
CA ALA A 520 -13.28 -27.65 7.50
C ALA A 520 -13.71 -27.85 8.97
N GLU A 521 -12.97 -28.68 9.73
CA GLU A 521 -13.21 -28.81 11.16
C GLU A 521 -12.86 -27.51 11.91
N HIS A 522 -13.74 -27.09 12.82
CA HIS A 522 -13.50 -25.96 13.73
C HIS A 522 -13.08 -26.48 15.11
N PRO A 523 -11.78 -26.45 15.46
CA PRO A 523 -11.32 -26.76 16.82
C PRO A 523 -11.66 -25.66 17.84
N VAL A 524 -11.85 -24.40 17.43
CA VAL A 524 -11.94 -23.26 18.35
C VAL A 524 -13.00 -22.22 17.95
N VAL A 525 -13.66 -21.64 18.96
CA VAL A 525 -14.53 -20.46 18.84
C VAL A 525 -14.20 -19.45 19.94
N GLY A 526 -14.21 -18.16 19.59
CA GLY A 526 -14.06 -17.02 20.50
C GLY A 526 -15.11 -15.93 20.20
N TYR A 527 -15.01 -14.79 20.90
CA TYR A 527 -15.86 -13.62 20.68
C TYR A 527 -15.08 -12.34 20.97
N GLY A 528 -15.36 -11.29 20.23
CA GLY A 528 -14.79 -9.96 20.40
C GLY A 528 -15.51 -8.95 19.50
N ASN A 529 -15.43 -7.65 19.78
CA ASN A 529 -15.93 -6.57 18.91
C ASN A 529 -17.32 -6.83 18.27
N GLY A 530 -18.29 -7.30 19.06
CA GLY A 530 -19.66 -7.62 18.60
C GLY A 530 -19.81 -8.90 17.75
N LYS A 531 -18.78 -9.74 17.65
CA LYS A 531 -18.71 -10.90 16.73
C LYS A 531 -18.20 -12.15 17.41
N PHE A 532 -18.87 -13.27 17.16
CA PHE A 532 -18.27 -14.60 17.33
C PHE A 532 -17.29 -14.86 16.19
N LEU A 533 -16.15 -15.49 16.50
CA LEU A 533 -15.11 -15.86 15.55
C LEU A 533 -14.80 -17.34 15.70
N THR A 534 -14.77 -18.09 14.61
CA THR A 534 -14.37 -19.51 14.56
C THR A 534 -13.28 -19.69 13.51
N ALA A 535 -12.32 -20.58 13.76
CA ALA A 535 -11.21 -20.83 12.85
C ALA A 535 -10.96 -22.33 12.70
N GLY A 536 -10.73 -22.76 11.47
CA GLY A 536 -10.51 -24.15 11.07
C GLY A 536 -9.42 -24.27 10.00
N LEU A 537 -9.14 -25.49 9.56
CA LEU A 537 -8.07 -25.72 8.59
C LEU A 537 -8.34 -24.97 7.28
N ASN A 538 -7.54 -23.93 7.01
CA ASN A 538 -7.66 -23.03 5.87
C ASN A 538 -9.01 -22.27 5.79
N GLU A 539 -9.63 -21.93 6.92
CA GLU A 539 -10.79 -21.01 6.93
C GLU A 539 -10.92 -20.28 8.28
N ILE A 540 -11.34 -19.01 8.22
CA ILE A 540 -11.81 -18.22 9.36
C ILE A 540 -13.23 -17.78 9.02
N LEU A 541 -14.17 -17.92 9.96
CA LEU A 541 -15.55 -17.47 9.82
C LEU A 541 -15.98 -16.64 11.02
N TYR A 542 -16.85 -15.67 10.80
CA TYR A 542 -17.43 -14.84 11.86
C TYR A 542 -18.95 -14.82 11.79
N SER A 543 -19.56 -14.42 12.90
CA SER A 543 -21.01 -14.31 13.06
C SER A 543 -21.37 -13.20 14.03
N GLU A 544 -22.26 -12.28 13.64
CA GLU A 544 -22.77 -11.21 14.50
C GLU A 544 -23.96 -11.67 15.36
N ASP A 545 -24.64 -12.77 14.98
CA ASP A 545 -25.85 -13.28 15.66
C ASP A 545 -25.64 -14.65 16.35
N GLY A 546 -24.43 -15.23 16.23
CA GLY A 546 -24.03 -16.56 16.69
C GLY A 546 -24.62 -17.73 15.89
N LYS A 547 -25.32 -17.47 14.79
CA LYS A 547 -26.15 -18.43 14.03
C LYS A 547 -25.73 -18.47 12.57
N SER A 548 -25.60 -17.30 11.97
CA SER A 548 -25.32 -17.04 10.56
C SER A 548 -23.82 -16.76 10.39
N TRP A 549 -23.12 -17.58 9.61
CA TRP A 549 -21.66 -17.55 9.52
C TRP A 549 -21.16 -17.11 8.15
N THR A 550 -20.29 -16.11 8.13
CA THR A 550 -19.65 -15.53 6.96
C THR A 550 -18.16 -15.80 6.98
N PHE A 551 -17.55 -16.12 5.83
CA PHE A 551 -16.10 -16.26 5.73
C PHE A 551 -15.39 -14.91 5.87
N ALA A 552 -14.25 -14.89 6.56
CA ALA A 552 -13.30 -13.78 6.44
C ALA A 552 -12.64 -13.84 5.05
N GLU A 553 -12.44 -12.67 4.43
CA GLU A 553 -11.93 -12.54 3.05
C GLU A 553 -10.46 -12.98 2.92
N LYS A 554 -9.71 -12.97 4.04
CA LYS A 554 -8.30 -13.35 4.14
C LYS A 554 -8.08 -14.24 5.36
N TYR A 555 -7.32 -15.30 5.20
CA TYR A 555 -6.96 -16.25 6.26
C TYR A 555 -5.61 -16.91 5.96
N VAL A 556 -4.93 -17.40 7.00
CA VAL A 556 -3.64 -18.07 6.88
C VAL A 556 -3.82 -19.48 6.29
N ILE A 557 -3.13 -19.75 5.19
CA ILE A 557 -3.15 -21.05 4.51
C ILE A 557 -2.18 -22.06 5.16
N ASN A 558 -2.57 -23.35 5.15
CA ASN A 558 -1.86 -24.48 5.77
C ASN A 558 -1.61 -24.35 7.28
N PHE A 559 -2.42 -23.54 7.95
CA PHE A 559 -2.37 -23.29 9.38
C PHE A 559 -3.49 -24.03 10.12
N ASN A 560 -3.15 -24.65 11.25
CA ASN A 560 -4.07 -25.31 12.16
C ASN A 560 -4.26 -24.41 13.38
N TYR A 561 -5.29 -23.57 13.34
CA TYR A 561 -5.70 -22.71 14.46
C TYR A 561 -6.09 -23.58 15.66
N ARG A 562 -5.63 -23.20 16.85
CA ARG A 562 -5.91 -23.93 18.10
C ARG A 562 -6.58 -23.04 19.15
N SER A 563 -6.35 -21.73 19.09
CA SER A 563 -6.82 -20.81 20.12
C SER A 563 -7.14 -19.42 19.57
N ILE A 564 -8.15 -18.77 20.18
CA ILE A 564 -8.61 -17.42 19.89
C ILE A 564 -8.70 -16.66 21.21
N ALA A 565 -8.13 -15.46 21.27
CA ALA A 565 -8.32 -14.51 22.36
C ALA A 565 -8.78 -13.15 21.83
N PHE A 566 -9.33 -12.31 22.70
CA PHE A 566 -9.69 -10.93 22.38
C PHE A 566 -9.45 -10.04 23.60
N GLY A 567 -8.81 -8.89 23.39
CA GLY A 567 -8.55 -7.87 24.40
C GLY A 567 -8.23 -6.53 23.72
N ASP A 568 -8.54 -5.41 24.39
CA ASP A 568 -8.21 -4.05 23.94
C ASP A 568 -8.58 -3.72 22.47
N GLY A 569 -9.65 -4.33 21.96
CA GLY A 569 -10.13 -4.18 20.58
C GLY A 569 -9.54 -5.16 19.57
N ILE A 570 -8.55 -5.95 19.96
CA ILE A 570 -7.74 -6.81 19.08
C ILE A 570 -8.06 -8.28 19.30
N PHE A 571 -8.38 -8.97 18.20
CA PHE A 571 -8.40 -10.43 18.15
C PHE A 571 -6.99 -10.97 17.99
N VAL A 572 -6.74 -12.09 18.66
CA VAL A 572 -5.50 -12.86 18.54
C VAL A 572 -5.85 -14.29 18.12
N LEU A 573 -5.18 -14.80 17.08
CA LEU A 573 -5.25 -16.18 16.64
C LEU A 573 -3.91 -16.87 16.87
N ALA A 574 -3.94 -18.06 17.47
CA ALA A 574 -2.75 -18.90 17.64
C ALA A 574 -2.99 -20.34 17.16
N GLY A 575 -1.92 -20.98 16.72
CA GLY A 575 -1.93 -22.32 16.14
C GLY A 575 -0.57 -22.68 15.54
N ALA A 576 -0.53 -23.71 14.69
CA ALA A 576 0.72 -24.16 14.05
C ALA A 576 0.57 -24.47 12.56
N LEU A 577 1.63 -24.23 11.80
CA LEU A 577 1.79 -24.73 10.43
C LEU A 577 1.98 -26.25 10.43
N ARG A 578 1.75 -26.88 9.27
CA ARG A 578 2.10 -28.30 9.02
C ARG A 578 3.58 -28.66 9.26
N SER A 579 4.47 -27.68 9.38
CA SER A 579 5.89 -27.83 9.73
C SER A 579 6.17 -27.99 11.23
N GLY A 580 5.16 -27.81 12.10
CA GLY A 580 5.34 -27.75 13.57
C GLY A 580 5.79 -26.37 14.09
N GLU A 581 5.86 -25.38 13.22
CA GLU A 581 6.11 -23.98 13.56
C GLU A 581 4.82 -23.32 14.04
N SER A 582 4.77 -22.88 15.30
CA SER A 582 3.65 -22.10 15.81
C SER A 582 3.69 -20.67 15.31
N ARG A 583 2.53 -20.01 15.24
CA ARG A 583 2.43 -18.57 14.95
C ARG A 583 1.33 -17.93 15.79
N ILE A 584 1.47 -16.62 16.00
CA ILE A 584 0.46 -15.76 16.60
C ILE A 584 0.14 -14.68 15.57
N TYR A 585 -1.15 -14.42 15.34
CA TYR A 585 -1.64 -13.39 14.44
C TYR A 585 -2.57 -12.42 15.16
N PHE A 586 -2.44 -11.12 14.87
CA PHE A 586 -3.25 -10.03 15.44
C PHE A 586 -4.18 -9.42 14.38
N SER A 587 -5.38 -9.00 14.77
CA SER A 587 -6.30 -8.23 13.91
C SER A 587 -7.30 -7.41 14.73
N SER A 588 -7.52 -6.15 14.35
CA SER A 588 -8.58 -5.29 14.90
C SER A 588 -9.94 -5.51 14.22
N ASP A 589 -9.94 -5.95 12.96
CA ASP A 589 -11.12 -5.94 12.07
C ASP A 589 -11.51 -7.33 11.51
N ILE A 590 -10.80 -8.38 11.93
CA ILE A 590 -10.87 -9.79 11.49
C ILE A 590 -10.64 -10.06 9.98
N LYS A 591 -10.24 -9.04 9.22
CA LYS A 591 -9.85 -9.16 7.80
C LYS A 591 -8.33 -9.08 7.63
N HIS A 592 -7.72 -8.07 8.25
CA HIS A 592 -6.29 -7.81 8.16
C HIS A 592 -5.58 -8.51 9.32
N TRP A 593 -4.92 -9.64 9.02
CA TRP A 593 -4.21 -10.47 9.99
C TRP A 593 -2.69 -10.29 9.85
N ILE A 594 -2.05 -9.77 10.91
CA ILE A 594 -0.62 -9.50 10.98
C ILE A 594 0.07 -10.60 11.77
N LEU A 595 1.18 -11.12 11.27
CA LEU A 595 2.03 -12.10 11.95
C LEU A 595 2.89 -11.43 13.03
N ALA A 596 2.92 -12.00 14.23
CA ALA A 596 3.85 -11.59 15.28
C ALA A 596 5.33 -11.67 14.81
N PRO A 597 6.22 -10.77 15.25
CA PRO A 597 7.63 -10.76 14.85
C PRO A 597 8.35 -12.11 14.96
N ALA A 598 9.18 -12.41 13.96
CA ALA A 598 9.76 -13.73 13.73
C ALA A 598 10.94 -14.11 14.65
N ASP A 599 11.32 -13.25 15.62
CA ASP A 599 12.39 -13.56 16.58
C ASP A 599 11.95 -14.55 17.67
N VAL A 600 10.67 -14.94 17.71
CA VAL A 600 10.14 -15.82 18.76
C VAL A 600 9.12 -16.84 18.22
N ILE A 601 9.58 -18.07 18.03
CA ILE A 601 8.91 -19.34 18.39
C ILE A 601 9.87 -20.49 18.01
N GLU A 602 10.35 -21.25 19.01
CA GLU A 602 10.95 -22.56 18.74
C GLU A 602 9.85 -23.55 18.26
N LYS A 603 10.22 -24.74 17.77
CA LYS A 603 9.31 -25.80 17.24
C LYS A 603 8.33 -26.43 18.26
N ALA A 604 7.89 -25.70 19.27
CA ALA A 604 6.85 -26.10 20.20
C ALA A 604 5.48 -25.66 19.69
N GLU A 605 4.51 -26.57 19.74
CA GLU A 605 3.14 -26.27 19.36
C GLU A 605 2.45 -25.44 20.45
N ILE A 606 1.89 -24.27 20.10
CA ILE A 606 1.01 -23.49 20.98
C ILE A 606 -0.37 -24.14 20.98
N SER A 607 -0.88 -24.50 22.15
CA SER A 607 -2.23 -25.07 22.31
C SER A 607 -3.27 -23.99 22.61
N SER A 608 -2.94 -23.04 23.49
CA SER A 608 -3.90 -22.04 23.98
C SER A 608 -3.25 -20.69 24.26
N ILE A 609 -3.99 -19.61 24.04
CA ILE A 609 -3.61 -18.24 24.39
C ILE A 609 -4.64 -17.57 25.31
N CYS A 610 -4.19 -16.58 26.06
CA CYS A 610 -5.00 -15.64 26.82
C CYS A 610 -4.38 -14.23 26.70
N ILE A 611 -5.16 -13.19 26.99
CA ILE A 611 -4.65 -11.82 27.12
C ILE A 611 -3.95 -11.69 28.47
N MET A 612 -2.93 -10.83 28.58
CA MET A 612 -2.38 -10.44 29.87
C MET A 612 -3.05 -9.19 30.43
N HIS A 613 -3.35 -9.27 31.72
CA HIS A 613 -3.90 -8.26 32.62
C HIS A 613 -3.01 -8.12 33.87
#